data_AF-A0A6I3WHR8-F1
#
_entry.id   AF-A0A6I3WHR8-F1
#
_cell.length_a   1.000
_cell.length_b   1.000
_cell.length_c   1.000
_cell.angle_alpha   90.00
_cell.angle_beta   90.00
_cell.angle_gamma   90.00
#
_symmetry.space_group_name_H-M   'P 1'
#
loop_
_entity.id
_entity.type
_entity.pdbx_description
1 polymer ?
#
loop_
_entity_poly.entity_id
_entity_poly.type
_entity_poly.pdbx_seq_one_letter_code
_entity_poly.pdbx_strand_id
1 'polypeptide(L)'
;MENHNEATKTNKHDKGFTLVELLIVIVILGILATVTVFAVRGITDKGQTSACAADKKTMEVAVESYFAQNGGTTIPTATPATATVGTTASETLKLAGFLRDVSDKYTANANGSLTAVLPCT
;
A
#
# COMPACT_ATOMS: atom_id res chain seq x y z
N MET A 1 50.56 51.26 -33.98
CA MET A 1 50.04 50.86 -32.67
C MET A 1 49.28 49.56 -32.86
N GLU A 2 49.66 48.53 -32.12
CA GLU A 2 49.05 47.20 -32.15
C GLU A 2 47.54 47.22 -31.89
N ASN A 3 46.80 46.26 -32.46
CA ASN A 3 46.04 45.36 -31.60
C ASN A 3 45.79 44.03 -32.30
N HIS A 4 46.59 43.03 -31.94
CA HIS A 4 46.36 41.65 -32.33
C HIS A 4 45.22 41.09 -31.48
N ASN A 5 44.17 40.68 -32.17
CA ASN A 5 43.06 39.90 -31.66
C ASN A 5 43.54 38.50 -31.23
N GLU A 6 43.40 38.16 -29.95
CA GLU A 6 43.53 36.78 -29.46
C GLU A 6 42.25 36.37 -28.72
N ALA A 7 41.22 36.01 -29.50
CA ALA A 7 40.09 35.26 -28.98
C ALA A 7 40.54 33.81 -28.73
N THR A 8 40.94 33.51 -27.49
CA THR A 8 41.27 32.15 -27.02
C THR A 8 40.08 31.21 -27.20
N LYS A 9 40.14 30.37 -28.23
CA LYS A 9 39.15 29.33 -28.54
C LYS A 9 39.44 28.11 -27.67
N THR A 10 38.83 28.04 -26.49
CA THR A 10 38.84 26.83 -25.65
C THR A 10 38.08 25.72 -26.35
N ASN A 11 38.81 24.76 -26.93
CA ASN A 11 38.25 23.52 -27.48
C ASN A 11 37.68 22.68 -26.33
N LYS A 12 36.37 22.76 -26.12
CA LYS A 12 35.64 21.78 -25.30
C LYS A 12 35.68 20.45 -26.06
N HIS A 13 36.43 19.50 -25.52
CA HIS A 13 36.42 18.12 -26.01
C HIS A 13 35.07 17.51 -25.61
N ASP A 14 34.10 17.52 -26.51
CA ASP A 14 32.88 16.74 -26.37
C ASP A 14 33.25 15.26 -26.52
N LYS A 15 33.58 14.62 -25.38
CA LYS A 15 33.78 13.18 -25.29
C LYS A 15 32.43 12.50 -25.42
N GLY A 16 32.09 12.02 -26.61
CA GLY A 16 30.94 11.14 -26.82
C GLY A 16 31.14 9.80 -26.11
N PHE A 17 30.06 9.25 -25.55
CA PHE A 17 30.04 7.87 -25.04
C PHE A 17 30.35 6.90 -26.17
N THR A 18 31.16 5.87 -25.89
CA THR A 18 31.41 4.83 -26.88
C THR A 18 30.16 3.93 -27.02
N LEU A 19 29.89 3.44 -28.23
CA LEU A 19 28.78 2.48 -28.45
C LEU A 19 28.96 1.23 -27.59
N VAL A 20 30.21 0.83 -27.33
CA VAL A 20 30.54 -0.32 -26.51
C VAL A 20 30.21 -0.08 -25.03
N GLU A 21 30.44 1.12 -24.50
CA GLU A 21 30.03 1.49 -23.14
C GLU A 21 28.52 1.41 -22.96
N LEU A 22 27.74 1.91 -23.91
CA LEU A 22 26.28 1.80 -23.82
C LEU A 22 25.81 0.35 -23.97
N LEU A 23 26.46 -0.43 -24.83
CA LEU A 23 26.11 -1.83 -25.06
C LEU A 23 26.29 -2.68 -23.79
N ILE A 24 27.42 -2.55 -23.09
CA ILE A 24 27.64 -3.34 -21.87
C ILE A 24 26.67 -2.94 -20.75
N VAL A 25 26.29 -1.67 -20.65
CA VAL A 25 25.35 -1.18 -19.64
C VAL A 25 23.96 -1.80 -19.84
N ILE A 26 23.42 -1.80 -21.05
CA ILE A 26 22.09 -2.40 -21.30
C ILE A 26 22.09 -3.91 -21.10
N VAL A 27 23.22 -4.59 -21.36
CA VAL A 27 23.37 -6.02 -21.10
C VAL A 27 23.31 -6.29 -19.59
N ILE A 28 24.04 -5.53 -18.79
CA ILE A 28 24.01 -5.67 -17.32
C ILE A 28 22.62 -5.33 -16.78
N LEU A 29 22.00 -4.24 -17.24
CA LEU A 29 20.63 -3.86 -16.84
C LEU A 29 19.61 -4.94 -17.21
N GLY A 30 19.76 -5.58 -18.38
CA GLY A 30 18.90 -6.70 -18.79
C GLY A 30 19.00 -7.89 -17.85
N ILE A 31 20.22 -8.28 -17.44
CA ILE A 31 20.43 -9.37 -16.48
C ILE A 31 19.82 -9.00 -15.11
N LEU A 32 20.14 -7.81 -14.59
CA LEU A 32 19.65 -7.37 -13.29
C LEU A 32 18.11 -7.25 -13.26
N ALA A 33 17.49 -6.76 -14.34
CA ALA A 33 16.04 -6.61 -14.42
C ALA A 33 15.29 -7.95 -14.27
N THR A 34 15.82 -9.04 -14.83
CA THR A 34 15.17 -10.36 -14.70
C THR A 34 15.16 -10.86 -13.26
N VAL A 35 16.29 -10.74 -12.55
CA VAL A 35 16.43 -11.17 -11.15
C VAL A 35 15.55 -10.32 -10.23
N THR A 36 15.51 -9.00 -10.44
CA THR A 36 14.74 -8.08 -9.59
C THR A 36 13.24 -8.33 -9.70
N VAL A 37 12.72 -8.67 -10.88
CA VAL A 37 11.28 -8.99 -11.05
C VAL A 37 10.86 -10.17 -10.17
N PHE A 38 11.62 -11.26 -10.14
CA PHE A 38 11.31 -12.41 -9.28
C PHE A 38 11.45 -12.08 -7.79
N ALA A 39 12.48 -11.31 -7.43
CA ALA A 39 12.69 -10.89 -6.05
C ALA A 39 11.56 -9.99 -5.52
N VAL A 40 11.09 -9.03 -6.33
CA VAL A 40 10.03 -8.08 -5.92
C VAL A 40 8.67 -8.77 -5.80
N ARG A 41 8.32 -9.70 -6.69
CA ARG A 41 7.04 -10.44 -6.61
C ARG A 41 6.84 -11.10 -5.24
N GLY A 42 7.84 -11.83 -4.76
CA GLY A 42 7.76 -12.48 -3.44
C GLY A 42 7.72 -11.51 -2.25
N ILE A 43 8.23 -10.28 -2.40
CA ILE A 43 8.13 -9.24 -1.36
C ILE A 43 6.72 -8.66 -1.33
N THR A 44 6.13 -8.39 -2.49
CA THR A 44 4.76 -7.87 -2.58
C THR A 44 3.75 -8.83 -1.96
N ASP A 45 3.81 -10.12 -2.30
CA ASP A 45 2.88 -11.13 -1.78
C ASP A 45 2.94 -11.25 -0.25
N LYS A 46 4.15 -11.22 0.32
CA LYS A 46 4.37 -11.19 1.77
C LYS A 46 3.86 -9.90 2.39
N GLY A 47 4.06 -8.76 1.73
CA GLY A 47 3.56 -7.46 2.15
C GLY A 47 2.03 -7.44 2.24
N GLN A 48 1.35 -7.98 1.23
CA GLN A 48 -0.11 -8.07 1.20
C GLN A 48 -0.65 -8.98 2.30
N THR A 49 0.00 -10.13 2.52
CA THR A 49 -0.36 -11.06 3.60
C THR A 49 -0.20 -10.41 4.98
N SER A 50 0.91 -9.70 5.20
CA SER A 50 1.18 -8.99 6.45
C SER A 50 0.20 -7.83 6.68
N ALA A 51 -0.15 -7.08 5.64
CA ALA A 51 -1.12 -6.00 5.72
C ALA A 51 -2.51 -6.53 6.09
N CYS A 52 -2.92 -7.64 5.47
CA CYS A 52 -4.16 -8.32 5.79
C CYS A 52 -4.22 -8.82 7.24
N ALA A 53 -3.13 -9.43 7.74
CA ALA A 53 -3.06 -9.88 9.12
C ALA A 53 -3.13 -8.69 10.12
N ALA A 54 -2.47 -7.58 9.80
CA ALA A 54 -2.52 -6.37 10.62
C ALA A 54 -3.92 -5.74 10.64
N ASP A 55 -4.60 -5.71 9.49
CA ASP A 55 -5.96 -5.21 9.36
C ASP A 55 -6.95 -6.07 10.17
N LYS A 56 -6.87 -7.41 10.04
CA LYS A 56 -7.64 -8.33 10.87
C LYS A 56 -7.44 -8.05 12.36
N LYS A 57 -6.18 -7.90 12.80
CA LYS A 57 -5.88 -7.66 14.21
C LYS A 57 -6.43 -6.32 14.69
N THR A 58 -6.39 -5.30 13.84
CA THR A 58 -6.98 -3.99 14.14
C THR A 58 -8.49 -4.10 14.34
N MET A 59 -9.18 -4.86 13.48
CA MET A 59 -10.61 -5.12 13.65
C MET A 59 -10.92 -5.90 14.94
N GLU A 60 -10.15 -6.95 15.26
CA GLU A 60 -10.33 -7.74 16.49
C GLU A 60 -10.21 -6.84 17.73
N VAL A 61 -9.18 -6.00 17.78
CA VAL A 61 -8.96 -5.08 18.90
C VAL A 61 -10.09 -4.05 19.00
N ALA A 62 -10.62 -3.56 17.89
CA ALA A 62 -11.73 -2.62 17.90
C ALA A 62 -13.02 -3.25 18.44
N VAL A 63 -13.33 -4.48 18.04
CA VAL A 63 -14.47 -5.25 18.56
C VAL A 63 -14.31 -5.52 20.06
N GLU A 64 -13.14 -6.04 20.49
CA GLU A 64 -12.87 -6.32 21.89
C GLU A 64 -12.96 -5.05 22.74
N SER A 65 -12.42 -3.93 22.25
CA SER A 65 -12.49 -2.64 22.92
C SER A 65 -13.93 -2.15 23.04
N TYR A 66 -14.75 -2.35 22.00
CA TYR A 66 -16.16 -1.99 22.03
C TYR A 66 -16.92 -2.77 23.11
N PHE A 67 -16.72 -4.10 23.17
CA PHE A 67 -17.36 -4.94 24.20
C PHE A 67 -16.86 -4.61 25.60
N ALA A 68 -15.57 -4.33 25.77
CA ALA A 68 -15.00 -3.92 27.05
C ALA A 68 -15.61 -2.61 27.58
N GLN A 69 -15.92 -1.65 26.71
CA GLN A 69 -16.48 -0.36 27.10
C GLN A 69 -18.01 -0.37 27.27
N ASN A 70 -18.73 -1.14 26.47
CA ASN A 70 -20.20 -1.09 26.42
C ASN A 70 -20.90 -2.24 27.17
N GLY A 71 -20.16 -3.24 27.68
CA GLY A 71 -20.71 -4.25 28.58
C GLY A 71 -21.71 -5.23 27.94
N GLY A 72 -21.47 -5.65 26.69
CA GLY A 72 -22.34 -6.57 25.95
C GLY A 72 -21.57 -7.52 25.03
N THR A 73 -22.29 -8.45 24.40
CA THR A 73 -21.75 -9.40 23.41
C THR A 73 -22.19 -9.10 21.99
N THR A 74 -22.89 -7.99 21.79
CA THR A 74 -23.43 -7.59 20.49
C THR A 74 -23.14 -6.13 20.15
N ILE A 75 -22.77 -5.90 18.91
CA ILE A 75 -22.61 -4.59 18.29
C ILE A 75 -23.95 -4.25 17.64
N PRO A 76 -24.59 -3.14 18.00
CA PRO A 76 -25.83 -2.70 17.36
C PRO A 76 -25.62 -2.52 15.86
N THR A 77 -26.45 -3.19 15.07
CA THR A 77 -26.56 -2.98 13.63
C THR A 77 -27.95 -2.46 13.36
N ALA A 78 -28.09 -1.24 12.84
CA ALA A 78 -29.37 -0.79 12.33
C ALA A 78 -29.46 -1.18 10.85
N THR A 79 -30.51 -1.91 10.48
CA THR A 79 -31.04 -1.88 9.12
C THR A 79 -32.17 -0.86 9.11
N PRO A 80 -31.94 0.40 8.70
CA PRO A 80 -33.06 1.31 8.51
C PRO A 80 -33.99 0.66 7.47
N ALA A 81 -35.30 0.62 7.75
CA ALA A 81 -36.32 0.04 6.86
C ALA A 81 -36.39 0.72 5.47
N THR A 82 -35.58 1.75 5.23
CA THR A 82 -35.53 2.55 4.00
C THR A 82 -34.09 2.81 3.51
N ALA A 83 -33.05 2.26 4.15
CA ALA A 83 -31.68 2.46 3.70
C ALA A 83 -31.24 1.32 2.78
N THR A 84 -30.76 1.69 1.59
CA THR A 84 -30.11 0.77 0.63
C THR A 84 -28.75 0.26 1.12
N VAL A 85 -28.21 0.83 2.21
CA VAL A 85 -27.01 0.37 2.91
C VAL A 85 -27.39 0.19 4.38
N GLY A 86 -27.47 -1.07 4.84
CA GLY A 86 -27.62 -1.36 6.26
C GLY A 86 -26.35 -0.93 7.00
N THR A 87 -26.48 -0.24 8.14
CA THR A 87 -25.32 0.06 8.97
C THR A 87 -24.76 -1.26 9.50
N THR A 88 -23.60 -1.64 8.98
CA THR A 88 -22.90 -2.86 9.40
C THR A 88 -22.27 -2.61 10.77
N ALA A 89 -21.94 -3.68 11.50
CA ALA A 89 -21.27 -3.51 12.80
C ALA A 89 -19.93 -2.78 12.63
N SER A 90 -19.26 -2.94 11.49
CA SER A 90 -18.06 -2.20 11.10
C SER A 90 -18.29 -0.68 11.07
N GLU A 91 -19.43 -0.23 10.53
CA GLU A 91 -19.78 1.21 10.52
C GLU A 91 -20.10 1.72 11.92
N THR A 92 -20.79 0.91 12.74
CA THR A 92 -21.03 1.25 14.14
C THR A 92 -19.71 1.43 14.91
N LEU A 93 -18.72 0.55 14.71
CA LEU A 93 -17.40 0.67 15.33
C LEU A 93 -16.65 1.94 14.88
N LYS A 94 -16.78 2.33 13.60
CA LYS A 94 -16.23 3.60 13.09
C LYS A 94 -16.91 4.80 13.73
N LEU A 95 -18.24 4.83 13.73
CA LEU A 95 -19.02 5.94 14.29
C LEU A 95 -18.80 6.10 15.81
N ALA A 96 -18.66 4.98 16.52
CA ALA A 96 -18.39 4.94 17.95
C ALA A 96 -16.90 5.21 18.29
N GLY A 97 -16.04 5.45 17.29
CA GLY A 97 -14.65 5.88 17.48
C GLY A 97 -13.65 4.76 17.77
N PHE A 98 -14.04 3.50 17.62
CA PHE A 98 -13.15 2.34 17.79
C PHE A 98 -12.33 2.05 16.54
N LEU A 99 -12.81 2.51 15.39
CA LEU A 99 -12.12 2.44 14.11
C LEU A 99 -11.98 3.82 13.50
N ARG A 100 -10.83 4.06 12.86
CA ARG A 100 -10.64 5.25 12.02
C ARG A 100 -11.36 5.11 10.67
N ASP A 101 -11.34 3.91 10.10
CA ASP A 101 -12.11 3.56 8.91
C ASP A 101 -12.52 2.08 8.91
N VAL A 102 -13.49 1.73 8.07
CA VAL A 102 -13.91 0.34 7.86
C VAL A 102 -12.86 -0.39 7.02
N SER A 103 -12.64 -1.67 7.32
CA SER A 103 -11.77 -2.52 6.51
C SER A 103 -12.46 -2.94 5.22
N ASP A 104 -11.72 -2.88 4.11
CA ASP A 104 -12.16 -3.43 2.81
C ASP A 104 -11.98 -4.96 2.73
N LYS A 105 -11.22 -5.56 3.66
CA LYS A 105 -10.89 -7.00 3.66
C LYS A 105 -11.76 -7.78 4.63
N TYR A 106 -12.17 -7.17 5.73
CA TYR A 106 -12.93 -7.79 6.81
C TYR A 106 -14.16 -6.97 7.16
N THR A 107 -15.27 -7.67 7.40
CA THR A 107 -16.47 -7.09 7.99
C THR A 107 -16.69 -7.67 9.38
N ALA A 108 -17.03 -6.82 10.34
CA ALA A 108 -17.50 -7.24 11.65
C ALA A 108 -18.99 -7.60 11.58
N ASN A 109 -19.35 -8.71 12.20
CA ASN A 109 -20.74 -9.11 12.43
C ASN A 109 -21.24 -8.56 13.76
N ALA A 110 -22.57 -8.56 13.94
CA ALA A 110 -23.19 -8.08 15.17
C ALA A 110 -22.73 -8.84 16.43
N ASN A 111 -22.31 -10.09 16.31
CA ASN A 111 -21.76 -10.88 17.44
C ASN A 111 -20.25 -10.65 17.68
N GLY A 112 -19.62 -9.74 16.94
CA GLY A 112 -18.19 -9.46 17.01
C GLY A 112 -17.30 -10.42 16.21
N SER A 113 -17.84 -11.42 15.52
CA SER A 113 -17.01 -12.25 14.63
C SER A 113 -16.62 -11.48 13.37
N LEU A 114 -15.42 -11.75 12.85
CA LEU A 114 -14.94 -11.16 11.60
C LEU A 114 -15.12 -12.14 10.44
N THR A 115 -15.64 -11.64 9.31
CA THR A 115 -15.75 -12.38 8.06
C THR A 115 -14.92 -11.71 6.98
N ALA A 116 -14.11 -12.50 6.27
CA ALA A 116 -13.36 -11.98 5.12
C ALA A 116 -14.31 -11.69 3.94
N VAL A 117 -14.22 -10.50 3.38
CA VAL A 117 -15.04 -10.05 2.24
C VAL A 117 -14.24 -10.18 0.93
N LEU A 118 -12.93 -9.93 0.99
CA LEU A 118 -12.02 -10.13 -0.13
C LEU A 118 -10.85 -11.03 0.28
N PRO A 119 -10.38 -11.91 -0.62
CA PRO A 119 -9.20 -12.71 -0.35
C PRO A 119 -7.96 -11.81 -0.27
N CYS A 120 -7.06 -12.17 0.65
CA CYS A 120 -5.74 -11.57 0.75
C CYS A 120 -4.81 -12.34 -0.18
N THR A 121 -4.78 -11.89 -1.44
CA THR A 121 -3.90 -12.38 -2.51
C THR A 121 -2.90 -11.33 -2.90
#